data_AF-A0A975DIA9-F1
#
_entry.id   AF-A0A975DIA9-F1
#
_cell.length_a   1.000
_cell.length_b   1.000
_cell.length_c   1.000
_cell.angle_alpha   90.00
_cell.angle_beta   90.00
_cell.angle_gamma   90.00
#
_symmetry.space_group_name_H-M   'P 1'
#
loop_
_entity.id
_entity.type
_entity.pdbx_description
1 polymer ?
#
loop_
_entity_poly.entity_id
_entity_poly.type
_entity_poly.pdbx_seq_one_letter_code
_entity_poly.pdbx_strand_id
1 'polypeptide(L)'
;MAFHDSSPERRNLSVLSLSIIIFYLAEGRLTDSIVRLQVVNVKFERPEVLCFFLWGVLVWFLFRYWVIHQGSWKKEFYEELNFAPKFVYYRYLTKKFGLGDDFTRAYYSDRHYVRIISISGSKPRFTHINKSENNNQLQESKEIDSFADKCILFVVAICLFFKKPSLSGYFVPYLLFLWAIILGGWSAI
;
A
#
# COMPACT_ATOMS: atom_id res chain seq x y z
N MET A 1 11.45 -6.58 -16.22
CA MET A 1 11.92 -5.27 -15.72
C MET A 1 12.51 -5.53 -14.36
N ALA A 2 13.83 -5.36 -14.18
CA ALA A 2 14.48 -5.66 -12.91
C ALA A 2 13.81 -4.82 -11.81
N PHE A 3 13.27 -5.48 -10.78
CA PHE A 3 12.77 -4.84 -9.57
C PHE A 3 13.97 -4.26 -8.82
N HIS A 4 14.51 -3.15 -9.32
CA HIS A 4 15.39 -2.30 -8.56
C HIS A 4 14.48 -1.61 -7.52
N ASP A 5 14.37 -2.22 -6.34
CA ASP A 5 13.80 -1.53 -5.18
C ASP A 5 14.72 -0.33 -4.89
N SER A 6 14.32 0.84 -5.39
CA SER A 6 15.14 2.05 -5.45
C SER A 6 15.12 2.87 -4.17
N SER A 7 14.49 2.39 -3.07
CA SER A 7 14.53 3.07 -1.78
C SER A 7 15.34 2.28 -0.76
N PRO A 8 16.56 2.74 -0.43
CA PRO A 8 17.35 2.21 0.68
C PRO A 8 16.57 2.19 2.00
N GLU A 9 15.75 3.20 2.25
CA GLU A 9 14.99 3.35 3.50
C GLU A 9 13.88 2.32 3.63
N ARG A 10 13.13 2.08 2.54
CA ARG A 10 12.11 1.03 2.49
C ARG A 10 12.74 -0.33 2.81
N ARG A 11 13.85 -0.63 2.14
CA ARG A 11 14.58 -1.89 2.32
C ARG A 11 15.10 -2.04 3.75
N ASN A 12 15.74 -1.02 4.29
CA ASN A 12 16.33 -1.06 5.62
C ASN A 12 15.26 -1.28 6.70
N LEU A 13 14.13 -0.56 6.63
CA LEU A 13 13.01 -0.75 7.56
C LEU A 13 12.42 -2.16 7.44
N SER A 14 12.19 -2.62 6.21
CA SER A 14 11.57 -3.93 5.96
C SER A 14 12.48 -5.09 6.42
N VAL A 15 13.76 -5.04 6.05
CA VAL A 15 14.74 -6.08 6.42
C VAL A 15 14.94 -6.13 7.92
N LEU A 16 15.12 -4.97 8.58
CA LEU A 16 15.32 -4.95 10.02
C LEU A 16 14.07 -5.45 10.78
N SER A 17 12.88 -4.98 10.37
CA SER A 17 11.62 -5.43 10.96
C SER A 17 11.43 -6.94 10.78
N LEU A 18 11.71 -7.46 9.58
CA LEU A 18 11.60 -8.88 9.28
C LEU A 18 12.59 -9.72 10.09
N SER A 19 13.83 -9.27 10.25
CA SER A 19 14.84 -9.95 11.09
C SER A 19 14.38 -10.05 12.54
N ILE A 20 13.79 -8.99 13.09
CA ILE A 20 13.23 -9.00 14.45
C ILE A 20 12.04 -9.96 14.56
N ILE A 21 11.12 -9.92 13.59
CA ILE A 21 9.97 -10.84 13.54
C ILE A 21 10.45 -12.30 13.51
N ILE A 22 11.38 -12.63 12.62
CA ILE A 22 11.93 -14.00 12.49
C ILE A 22 12.63 -14.41 13.78
N PHE A 23 13.41 -13.53 14.40
CA PHE A 23 14.07 -13.82 15.67
C PHE A 23 13.05 -14.27 16.74
N TYR A 24 11.96 -13.53 16.92
CA TYR A 24 10.93 -13.88 17.91
C TYR A 24 10.09 -15.09 17.52
N LEU A 25 9.73 -15.25 16.24
CA LEU A 25 9.00 -16.42 15.77
C LEU A 25 9.83 -17.71 15.87
N ALA A 26 11.16 -17.61 15.79
CA ALA A 26 12.09 -18.71 16.01
C ALA A 26 12.42 -18.94 17.50
N GLU A 27 11.65 -18.34 18.42
CA GLU A 27 11.86 -18.41 19.87
C GLU A 27 13.25 -17.91 20.31
N GLY A 28 13.84 -16.98 19.55
CA GLY A 28 15.11 -16.37 19.86
C GLY A 28 15.07 -15.67 21.23
N ARG A 29 16.03 -16.03 22.10
CA ARG A 29 16.20 -15.43 23.43
C ARG A 29 17.67 -15.15 23.67
N LEU A 30 17.94 -14.04 24.36
CA LEU A 30 19.28 -13.76 24.89
C LEU A 30 19.38 -14.45 26.25
N THR A 31 19.86 -15.69 26.28
CA THR A 31 19.93 -16.51 27.51
C THR A 31 21.13 -16.16 28.39
N ASP A 32 22.22 -15.68 27.78
CA ASP A 32 23.47 -15.39 28.47
C ASP A 32 23.67 -13.89 28.65
N SER A 33 24.31 -13.50 29.77
CA SER A 33 24.80 -12.14 29.98
C SER A 33 25.90 -11.71 29.01
N ILE A 34 26.40 -12.66 28.21
CA ILE A 34 27.46 -12.44 27.22
C ILE A 34 26.97 -12.87 25.85
N VAL A 35 26.73 -11.91 24.96
CA VAL A 35 26.41 -12.19 23.56
C VAL A 35 27.72 -12.26 22.76
N ARG A 36 27.94 -13.37 22.05
CA ARG A 36 29.09 -13.55 21.15
C ARG A 36 28.63 -13.60 19.71
N LEU A 37 29.02 -12.61 18.91
CA LEU A 37 28.86 -12.68 17.46
C LEU A 37 30.01 -13.51 16.88
N GLN A 38 29.73 -14.77 16.53
CA GLN A 38 30.73 -15.72 16.04
C GLN A 38 31.47 -15.23 14.79
N VAL A 39 30.81 -14.41 13.96
CA VAL A 39 31.37 -13.92 12.69
C VAL A 39 32.41 -12.81 12.89
N VAL A 40 32.35 -12.05 14.00
CA VAL A 40 33.19 -10.85 14.20
C VAL A 40 34.06 -10.95 15.46
N ASN A 41 34.03 -12.07 16.18
CA ASN A 41 34.72 -12.25 17.47
C ASN A 41 34.50 -11.07 18.45
N VAL A 42 33.29 -10.51 18.46
CA VAL A 42 32.89 -9.44 19.37
C VAL A 42 32.13 -10.04 20.55
N LYS A 43 32.48 -9.61 21.76
CA LYS A 43 31.79 -9.96 23.01
C LYS A 43 31.06 -8.73 23.54
N PHE A 44 29.78 -8.88 23.83
CA PHE A 44 28.98 -7.85 24.48
C PHE A 44 28.68 -8.25 25.92
N GLU A 45 29.03 -7.39 26.87
CA GLU A 45 28.82 -7.60 28.31
C GLU A 45 27.49 -7.03 28.82
N ARG A 46 26.81 -6.21 28.01
CA ARG A 46 25.53 -5.56 28.33
C ARG A 46 24.54 -5.74 27.18
N PRO A 47 23.89 -6.92 27.06
CA PRO A 47 22.95 -7.21 25.97
C PRO A 47 21.75 -6.26 25.94
N GLU A 48 21.38 -5.66 27.08
CA GLU A 48 20.28 -4.70 27.17
C GLU A 48 20.56 -3.45 26.33
N VAL A 49 21.80 -2.95 26.36
CA VAL A 49 22.23 -1.79 25.56
C VAL A 49 22.12 -2.08 24.07
N LEU A 50 22.47 -3.31 23.66
CA LEU A 50 22.34 -3.75 22.27
C LEU A 50 20.86 -3.80 21.84
N CYS A 51 19.97 -4.25 22.73
CA CYS A 51 18.53 -4.25 22.50
C CYS A 51 18.00 -2.83 22.32
N PHE A 52 18.33 -1.90 23.22
CA PHE A 52 17.93 -0.49 23.09
C PHE A 52 18.47 0.15 21.81
N PHE A 53 19.72 -0.15 21.45
CA PHE A 53 20.30 0.32 20.20
C PHE A 53 19.53 -0.21 18.98
N LEU A 54 19.20 -1.50 18.96
CA LEU A 54 18.43 -2.12 17.87
C LEU A 54 17.06 -1.46 17.70
N TRP A 55 16.32 -1.27 18.79
CA TRP A 55 15.03 -0.56 18.76
C TRP A 55 15.17 0.90 18.34
N GLY A 56 16.23 1.58 18.79
CA GLY A 56 16.55 2.95 18.36
C GLY A 56 16.79 3.04 16.86
N VAL A 57 17.55 2.11 16.28
CA VAL A 57 17.78 2.02 14.83
C VAL A 57 16.48 1.71 14.08
N LEU A 58 15.63 0.82 14.62
CA LEU A 58 14.33 0.51 14.01
C LEU A 58 13.42 1.76 13.95
N VAL A 59 13.31 2.50 15.06
CA VAL A 59 12.54 3.75 15.12
C VAL A 59 13.15 4.81 14.19
N TRP A 60 14.48 4.90 14.12
CA TRP A 60 15.16 5.80 13.19
C TRP A 60 14.84 5.48 11.72
N PHE A 61 14.86 4.20 11.33
CA PHE A 61 14.47 3.78 9.98
C PHE A 61 13.01 4.06 9.66
N LEU A 62 12.10 3.88 10.63
CA LEU A 62 10.70 4.28 10.48
C LEU A 62 10.59 5.79 10.20
N PHE A 63 11.27 6.61 11.00
CA PHE A 63 11.26 8.06 10.85
C PHE A 63 11.81 8.50 9.49
N ARG A 64 12.97 7.98 9.09
CA ARG A 64 13.57 8.28 7.78
C ARG A 64 12.68 7.86 6.63
N TYR A 65 12.08 6.68 6.72
CA TYR A 65 11.15 6.18 5.73
C TYR A 65 9.93 7.11 5.60
N TRP A 66 9.32 7.52 6.72
CA TRP A 66 8.21 8.47 6.73
C TRP A 66 8.57 9.79 6.07
N VAL A 67 9.69 10.42 6.45
CA VAL A 67 10.10 11.73 5.93
C VAL A 67 10.25 11.71 4.40
N ILE A 68 10.81 10.63 3.84
CA ILE A 68 11.07 10.53 2.39
C ILE A 68 9.81 10.18 1.59
N HIS A 69 8.92 9.37 2.16
CA HIS A 69 7.76 8.83 1.44
C HIS A 69 6.44 9.56 1.78
N GLN A 70 6.49 10.62 2.59
CA GLN A 70 5.31 11.38 2.98
C GLN A 70 4.63 12.00 1.76
N GLY A 71 3.43 11.52 1.43
CA GLY A 71 2.60 12.04 0.36
C GLY A 71 2.85 11.46 -1.04
N SER A 72 4.01 10.82 -1.28
CA SER A 72 4.35 10.19 -2.56
C SER A 72 3.35 9.08 -2.96
N TRP A 73 2.87 8.33 -1.97
CA TRP A 73 1.89 7.26 -2.17
C TRP A 73 0.59 7.72 -2.83
N LYS A 74 0.15 8.98 -2.59
CA LYS A 74 -1.11 9.49 -3.14
C LYS A 74 -1.06 9.59 -4.65
N LYS A 75 0.05 10.09 -5.18
CA LYS A 75 0.23 10.28 -6.62
C LYS A 75 0.22 8.94 -7.35
N GLU A 76 1.04 7.99 -6.87
CA GLU A 76 1.12 6.66 -7.47
C GLU A 76 -0.21 5.89 -7.33
N PHE A 77 -0.86 5.99 -6.17
CA PHE A 77 -2.19 5.38 -5.98
C PHE A 77 -3.22 5.93 -6.95
N TYR A 78 -3.25 7.24 -7.17
CA TYR A 78 -4.17 7.89 -8.10
C TYR A 78 -3.90 7.52 -9.56
N GLU A 79 -2.64 7.32 -9.94
CA GLU A 79 -2.29 6.77 -11.24
C GLU A 79 -2.79 5.32 -11.38
N GLU A 80 -2.64 4.50 -10.34
CA GLU A 80 -3.11 3.11 -10.30
C GLU A 80 -4.64 2.95 -10.28
N LEU A 81 -5.39 3.93 -9.77
CA LEU A 81 -6.86 3.94 -9.82
C LEU A 81 -7.40 3.79 -11.25
N ASN A 82 -6.69 4.32 -12.25
CA ASN A 82 -7.07 4.18 -13.65
C ASN A 82 -7.02 2.72 -14.15
N PHE A 83 -6.23 1.88 -13.49
CA PHE A 83 -6.05 0.45 -13.79
C PHE A 83 -6.84 -0.45 -12.84
N ALA A 84 -7.70 0.13 -12.00
CA ALA A 84 -8.54 -0.64 -11.10
C ALA A 84 -9.43 -1.62 -11.88
N PRO A 85 -9.59 -2.86 -11.38
CA PRO A 85 -10.40 -3.87 -12.04
C PRO A 85 -11.85 -3.39 -12.18
N LYS A 86 -12.29 -3.18 -13.43
CA LYS A 86 -13.61 -2.59 -13.75
C LYS A 86 -14.76 -3.33 -13.07
N PHE A 87 -14.72 -4.67 -13.03
CA PHE A 87 -15.80 -5.49 -12.45
C PHE A 87 -16.13 -5.14 -10.98
N VAL A 88 -15.19 -4.57 -10.22
CA VAL A 88 -15.38 -4.22 -8.81
C VAL A 88 -16.34 -3.05 -8.64
N TYR A 89 -16.26 -2.06 -9.52
CA TYR A 89 -17.04 -0.81 -9.39
C TYR A 89 -18.04 -0.60 -10.52
N TYR A 90 -17.99 -1.41 -11.58
CA TYR A 90 -18.80 -1.22 -12.79
C TYR A 90 -20.30 -1.17 -12.48
N ARG A 91 -20.83 -2.20 -11.79
CA ARG A 91 -22.26 -2.29 -11.43
C ARG A 91 -22.73 -1.12 -10.55
N TYR A 92 -21.84 -0.61 -9.70
CA TYR A 92 -22.15 0.54 -8.87
C TYR A 92 -22.22 1.82 -9.70
N LEU A 93 -21.24 2.04 -10.57
CA LEU A 93 -21.18 3.23 -11.41
C LEU A 93 -22.29 3.25 -12.47
N THR A 94 -22.64 2.12 -13.08
CA THR A 94 -23.78 2.07 -14.01
C THR A 94 -25.06 2.55 -13.36
N LYS A 95 -25.35 2.05 -12.15
CA LYS A 95 -26.49 2.53 -11.34
C LYS A 95 -26.37 4.01 -10.99
N LYS A 96 -25.19 4.47 -10.56
CA LYS A 96 -24.95 5.88 -10.15
C LYS A 96 -25.13 6.86 -11.32
N PHE A 97 -24.79 6.46 -12.54
CA PHE A 97 -24.98 7.27 -13.75
C PHE A 97 -26.34 7.07 -14.41
N GLY A 98 -27.24 6.24 -13.85
CA GLY A 98 -28.55 5.96 -14.46
C GLY A 98 -28.43 5.25 -15.81
N LEU A 99 -27.33 4.52 -16.03
CA LEU A 99 -27.08 3.77 -17.24
C LEU A 99 -27.96 2.51 -17.23
N GLY A 100 -28.69 2.27 -18.32
CA GLY A 100 -29.45 1.04 -18.56
C GLY A 100 -28.59 -0.22 -18.59
N ASP A 101 -29.22 -1.39 -18.79
CA ASP A 101 -28.61 -2.71 -18.58
C ASP A 101 -27.21 -2.90 -19.18
N ASP A 102 -26.44 -3.72 -18.47
CA ASP A 102 -25.05 -4.15 -18.66
C ASP A 102 -24.43 -3.86 -20.05
N PHE A 103 -23.88 -2.66 -20.24
CA PHE A 103 -23.22 -2.25 -21.49
C PHE A 103 -21.99 -3.11 -21.82
N THR A 104 -21.53 -3.98 -20.91
CA THR A 104 -20.53 -5.01 -21.24
C THR A 104 -21.04 -6.00 -22.29
N ARG A 105 -22.37 -6.12 -22.47
CA ARG A 105 -23.04 -6.94 -23.48
C ARG A 105 -23.68 -6.14 -24.61
N ALA A 106 -23.54 -4.82 -24.61
CA ALA A 106 -24.05 -3.99 -25.70
C ALA A 106 -23.27 -4.27 -26.99
N TYR A 107 -23.94 -4.14 -28.14
CA TYR A 107 -23.34 -4.33 -29.47
C TYR A 107 -22.07 -3.49 -29.71
N TYR A 108 -21.89 -2.43 -28.90
CA TYR A 108 -20.69 -1.59 -28.86
C TYR A 108 -20.17 -1.40 -27.43
N SER A 109 -19.65 -2.47 -26.81
CA SER A 109 -19.02 -2.44 -25.48
C SER A 109 -17.91 -1.39 -25.34
N ASP A 110 -17.27 -1.04 -26.45
CA ASP A 110 -16.09 -0.15 -26.48
C ASP A 110 -16.48 1.33 -26.50
N ARG A 111 -17.77 1.63 -26.69
CA ARG A 111 -18.30 3.00 -26.76
C ARG A 111 -18.73 3.55 -25.39
N HIS A 112 -18.92 2.68 -24.41
CA HIS A 112 -19.32 3.05 -23.05
C HIS A 112 -18.35 2.46 -22.03
N TYR A 113 -17.68 3.33 -21.27
CA TYR A 113 -16.95 2.85 -20.10
C TYR A 113 -17.00 3.85 -18.95
N VAL A 114 -17.15 3.27 -17.76
CA VAL A 114 -17.05 3.97 -16.49
C VAL A 114 -15.66 3.72 -15.91
N ARG A 115 -15.07 4.75 -15.32
CA ARG A 115 -13.77 4.64 -14.64
C ARG A 115 -13.69 5.63 -13.47
N ILE A 116 -12.77 5.35 -12.58
CA ILE A 116 -12.37 6.25 -11.50
C ILE A 116 -11.15 7.01 -12.02
N ILE A 117 -11.22 8.35 -12.05
CA ILE A 117 -10.10 9.20 -12.46
C ILE A 117 -9.71 10.06 -11.27
N SER A 118 -8.43 10.19 -11.02
CA SER A 118 -7.89 11.29 -10.24
C SER A 118 -6.83 12.00 -11.09
N ILE A 119 -6.97 13.31 -11.21
CA ILE A 119 -5.94 14.15 -11.83
C ILE A 119 -5.02 14.58 -10.69
N SER A 120 -3.71 14.60 -10.92
CA SER A 120 -2.72 14.95 -9.89
C SER A 120 -3.13 16.21 -9.11
N GLY A 121 -3.38 16.04 -7.81
CA GLY A 121 -3.81 17.12 -6.91
C GLY A 121 -5.33 17.32 -6.75
N SER A 122 -6.17 16.64 -7.54
CA SER A 122 -7.62 16.69 -7.43
C SER A 122 -8.21 15.45 -6.75
N LYS A 123 -9.37 15.64 -6.09
CA LYS A 123 -10.11 14.53 -5.49
C LYS A 123 -10.48 13.51 -6.58
N PRO A 124 -10.44 12.20 -6.28
CA PRO A 124 -10.93 11.19 -7.21
C PRO A 124 -12.39 11.45 -7.56
N ARG A 125 -12.73 11.27 -8.84
CA ARG A 125 -14.08 11.44 -9.38
C ARG A 125 -14.45 10.20 -10.18
N PHE A 126 -15.75 9.93 -10.24
CA PHE A 126 -16.27 8.93 -11.16
C PHE A 126 -16.56 9.58 -12.49
N THR A 127 -16.18 8.91 -13.57
CA THR A 127 -16.34 9.42 -14.92
C THR A 127 -17.02 8.36 -15.79
N HIS A 128 -18.05 8.80 -16.50
CA HIS A 128 -18.67 8.06 -17.59
C HIS A 128 -18.25 8.71 -18.91
N ILE A 129 -17.77 7.89 -19.83
CA ILE A 129 -17.36 8.30 -21.18
C ILE A 129 -18.25 7.58 -22.19
N ASN A 130 -18.88 8.36 -23.06
CA ASN A 130 -19.66 7.89 -24.18
C ASN A 130 -19.02 8.37 -25.49
N LYS A 131 -18.63 7.43 -26.37
CA LYS A 131 -18.10 7.73 -27.70
C LYS A 131 -19.22 7.60 -28.73
N SER A 132 -19.55 8.73 -29.37
CA SER A 132 -20.46 8.79 -30.52
C SER A 132 -19.81 8.24 -31.79
N GLU A 133 -20.63 7.88 -32.77
CA GLU A 133 -20.19 7.40 -34.10
C GLU A 133 -19.34 8.42 -34.86
N ASN A 134 -19.51 9.71 -34.58
CA ASN A 134 -18.73 10.79 -35.20
C ASN A 134 -17.40 11.06 -34.46
N ASN A 135 -16.87 10.13 -33.67
CA ASN A 135 -15.73 10.31 -32.76
C ASN A 135 -15.90 11.42 -31.69
N ASN A 136 -17.07 12.02 -31.56
CA ASN A 136 -17.37 12.96 -30.49
C ASN A 136 -17.46 12.22 -29.15
N GLN A 137 -16.67 12.66 -28.18
CA GLN A 137 -16.62 12.07 -26.85
C GLN A 137 -17.41 12.95 -25.87
N LEU A 138 -18.51 12.41 -25.34
CA LEU A 138 -19.25 13.03 -24.24
C LEU A 138 -18.71 12.46 -22.92
N GLN A 139 -18.37 13.35 -21.99
CA GLN A 139 -17.84 13.00 -20.69
C GLN A 139 -18.73 13.58 -19.59
N GLU A 140 -19.29 12.70 -18.75
CA GLU A 140 -19.99 13.07 -17.53
C GLU A 140 -19.13 12.68 -16.33
N SER A 141 -19.03 13.55 -15.32
CA SER A 141 -18.27 13.26 -14.10
C SER A 141 -19.11 13.56 -12.86
N LYS A 142 -19.06 12.67 -11.88
CA LYS A 142 -19.72 12.81 -10.57
C LYS A 142 -18.69 12.76 -9.46
N GLU A 143 -18.85 13.63 -8.47
CA GLU A 143 -17.98 13.67 -7.30
C GLU A 143 -18.28 12.49 -6.35
N ILE A 144 -17.30 12.20 -5.48
CA ILE A 144 -17.34 11.15 -4.47
C ILE A 144 -17.76 11.79 -3.15
N ASP A 145 -19.06 11.79 -2.89
CA ASP A 145 -19.63 12.48 -1.73
C ASP A 145 -20.33 11.51 -0.78
N SER A 146 -21.00 10.49 -1.33
CA SER A 146 -21.79 9.57 -0.52
C SER A 146 -20.93 8.55 0.21
N PHE A 147 -21.47 8.00 1.30
CA PHE A 147 -20.82 6.90 2.02
C PHE A 147 -20.58 5.68 1.11
N ALA A 148 -21.55 5.35 0.26
CA ALA A 148 -21.43 4.27 -0.70
C ALA A 148 -20.28 4.50 -1.70
N ASP A 149 -20.06 5.73 -2.15
CA ASP A 149 -18.93 6.07 -3.03
C ASP A 149 -17.59 5.78 -2.35
N LYS A 150 -17.48 6.18 -1.08
CA LYS A 150 -16.28 5.96 -0.26
C LYS A 150 -16.04 4.46 -0.01
N CYS A 151 -17.09 3.69 0.22
CA CYS A 151 -16.99 2.23 0.35
C CYS A 151 -16.47 1.59 -0.94
N ILE A 152 -16.99 1.98 -2.10
CA ILE A 152 -16.51 1.44 -3.39
C ILE A 152 -15.05 1.82 -3.63
N LEU A 153 -14.66 3.07 -3.34
CA LEU A 153 -13.27 3.49 -3.44
C LEU A 153 -12.37 2.69 -2.50
N PHE A 154 -12.83 2.39 -1.29
CA PHE A 154 -12.11 1.55 -0.33
C PHE A 154 -11.94 0.11 -0.84
N VAL A 155 -12.99 -0.52 -1.36
CA VAL A 155 -12.90 -1.86 -1.96
C VAL A 155 -11.92 -1.88 -3.14
N VAL A 156 -11.97 -0.86 -3.99
CA VAL A 156 -11.00 -0.69 -5.09
C VAL A 156 -9.57 -0.55 -4.55
N ALA A 157 -9.37 0.24 -3.49
CA ALA A 157 -8.06 0.40 -2.86
C ALA A 157 -7.52 -0.93 -2.32
N ILE A 158 -8.36 -1.77 -1.69
CA ILE A 158 -7.97 -3.12 -1.25
C ILE A 158 -7.59 -3.98 -2.45
N CYS A 159 -8.39 -3.98 -3.52
CA CYS A 159 -8.06 -4.76 -4.72
C CYS A 159 -6.72 -4.32 -5.35
N LEU A 160 -6.45 -3.02 -5.38
CA LEU A 160 -5.18 -2.48 -5.86
C LEU A 160 -4.01 -2.81 -4.94
N PHE A 161 -4.22 -2.78 -3.61
CA PHE A 161 -3.20 -3.16 -2.63
C PHE A 161 -2.60 -4.54 -2.92
N PHE A 162 -3.41 -5.52 -3.30
CA PHE A 162 -2.93 -6.88 -3.63
C PHE A 162 -2.44 -7.05 -5.06
N LYS A 163 -3.00 -6.30 -6.03
CA LYS A 163 -2.67 -6.47 -7.46
C LYS A 163 -1.53 -5.60 -7.96
N LYS A 164 -1.25 -4.49 -7.26
CA LYS A 164 -0.31 -3.46 -7.71
C LYS A 164 0.63 -3.05 -6.58
N PRO A 165 1.87 -2.67 -6.91
CA PRO A 165 2.93 -2.49 -5.93
C PRO A 165 2.92 -1.13 -5.23
N SER A 166 2.19 -0.09 -5.70
CA SER A 166 2.32 1.24 -5.08
C SER A 166 1.84 1.22 -3.63
N LEU A 167 0.54 0.99 -3.41
CA LEU A 167 -0.08 0.99 -2.10
C LEU A 167 0.59 -0.01 -1.15
N SER A 168 0.75 -1.26 -1.59
CA SER A 168 1.44 -2.27 -0.76
C SER A 168 2.89 -1.89 -0.48
N GLY A 169 3.63 -1.39 -1.46
CA GLY A 169 5.02 -0.96 -1.30
C GLY A 169 5.20 0.17 -0.30
N TYR A 170 4.21 1.05 -0.14
CA TYR A 170 4.25 2.13 0.87
C TYR A 170 3.86 1.65 2.27
N PHE A 171 2.86 0.77 2.37
CA PHE A 171 2.24 0.41 3.64
C PHE A 171 2.82 -0.85 4.30
N VAL A 172 3.34 -1.82 3.52
CA VAL A 172 3.94 -3.05 4.06
C VAL A 172 5.08 -2.77 5.05
N PRO A 173 6.02 -1.84 4.82
CA PRO A 173 7.07 -1.54 5.79
C PRO A 173 6.53 -1.08 7.16
N TYR A 174 5.44 -0.30 7.17
CA TYR A 174 4.76 0.09 8.42
C TYR A 174 4.12 -1.10 9.13
N LEU A 175 3.48 -1.99 8.38
CA LEU A 175 2.87 -3.20 8.94
C LEU A 175 3.92 -4.12 9.56
N LEU A 176 5.07 -4.30 8.89
CA LEU A 176 6.19 -5.08 9.41
C LEU A 176 6.76 -4.46 10.70
N PHE A 177 6.92 -3.13 10.72
CA PHE A 177 7.36 -2.43 11.94
C PHE A 177 6.39 -2.64 13.11
N LEU A 178 5.08 -2.52 12.88
CA LEU A 178 4.07 -2.75 13.91
C LEU A 178 4.09 -4.19 14.42
N TRP A 179 4.21 -5.17 13.53
CA TRP A 179 4.35 -6.57 13.93
C TRP A 179 5.63 -6.83 14.72
N ALA A 180 6.76 -6.22 14.33
CA ALA A 180 7.99 -6.32 15.09
C ALA A 180 7.81 -5.81 16.53
N ILE A 181 7.15 -4.65 16.71
CA ILE A 181 6.82 -4.12 18.05
C ILE A 181 5.91 -5.06 18.82
N ILE A 182 4.83 -5.57 18.20
CA ILE A 182 3.87 -6.43 18.89
C ILE A 182 4.56 -7.70 19.39
N LEU A 183 5.35 -8.36 18.56
CA LEU A 183 6.07 -9.58 18.95
C LEU A 183 7.15 -9.29 19.99
N GLY A 184 7.92 -8.21 19.81
CA GLY A 184 8.95 -7.80 20.78
C GLY A 184 8.36 -7.45 22.14
N GLY A 185 7.26 -6.69 22.16
CA GLY A 185 6.55 -6.32 23.39
C GLY A 185 5.94 -7.53 24.09
N TRP A 186 5.35 -8.47 23.34
CA TRP A 186 4.84 -9.73 23.91
C TRP A 186 5.96 -10.54 24.55
N SER A 187 7.10 -10.70 23.87
CA SER A 187 8.21 -11.52 24.35
C SER A 187 8.96 -10.95 25.57
N ALA A 188 8.75 -9.67 25.88
CA ALA A 188 9.40 -8.98 27.00
C ALA A 188 8.59 -9.06 28.31
N ILE A 189 7.37 -9.62 28.25
CA ILE A 189 6.48 -9.91 29.39
C ILE A 189 6.57 -11.40 29.72
#